data_AF-A0A4R0RLS7-F1
#
_entry.id   AF-A0A4R0RLS7-F1
#
_cell.length_a   1.000
_cell.length_b   1.000
_cell.length_c   1.000
_cell.angle_alpha   90.00
_cell.angle_beta   90.00
_cell.angle_gamma   90.00
#
_symmetry.space_group_name_H-M   'P 1'
#
loop_
_entity.id
_entity.type
_entity.pdbx_description
1 polymer ?
#
loop_
_entity_poly.entity_id
_entity_poly.type
_entity_poly.pdbx_seq_one_letter_code
_entity_poly.pdbx_strand_id
1 'polypeptide(L)'
;MRVIAALAAFIVVAFTAALAAPLRLPVPSVYTRGDFSDLTVRDTIKTLNGLEKRAGGETSEAASASWKSGDPDEQAKAAAKRARQAANVRNYRKNNPEQSAQTQRKWRINNPEQYDESQRKWLDKPGSKEKKLEAQRKRRAKKAGTPQEPEQHTPTPGASPAPLPPAPAPASRAAASPPPRPLTPVDVAVHRGTANPGLIGPRR
;
A
#
# COMPACT_ATOMS: atom_id res chain seq x y z
N MET A 1 3.57 48.73 32.22
CA MET A 1 4.86 48.01 32.07
C MET A 1 5.20 47.11 33.26
N ARG A 2 4.89 47.48 34.52
CA ARG A 2 5.26 46.66 35.70
C ARG A 2 4.53 45.29 35.80
N VAL A 3 3.33 45.16 35.23
CA VAL A 3 2.54 43.93 35.28
C VAL A 3 3.08 42.83 34.35
N ILE A 4 3.66 43.20 33.21
CA ILE A 4 4.19 42.25 32.22
C ILE A 4 5.47 41.57 32.75
N ALA A 5 6.29 42.30 33.50
CA ALA A 5 7.50 41.76 34.12
C ALA A 5 7.19 40.69 35.19
N ALA A 6 6.11 40.88 35.98
CA ALA A 6 5.71 39.92 37.01
C ALA A 6 5.20 38.60 36.41
N LEU A 7 4.50 38.66 35.27
CA LEU A 7 3.96 37.47 34.61
C LEU A 7 5.06 36.62 33.95
N ALA A 8 6.07 37.26 33.36
CA ALA A 8 7.23 36.57 32.81
C ALA A 8 8.04 35.83 33.91
N ALA A 9 8.22 36.45 35.08
CA ALA A 9 8.91 35.82 36.20
C ALA A 9 8.15 34.58 36.73
N PHE A 10 6.82 34.62 36.76
CA PHE A 10 6.00 33.51 37.24
C PHE A 10 6.07 32.29 36.32
N ILE A 11 6.11 32.50 34.99
CA ILE A 11 6.24 31.42 34.01
C ILE A 11 7.59 30.71 34.17
N VAL A 12 8.68 31.44 34.39
CA VAL A 12 10.02 30.85 34.56
C VAL A 12 10.10 29.99 35.83
N VAL A 13 9.50 30.42 36.94
CA VAL A 13 9.48 29.64 38.19
C VAL A 13 8.65 28.36 38.05
N ALA A 14 7.51 28.42 37.35
CA ALA A 14 6.63 27.27 37.15
C ALA A 14 7.28 26.15 36.31
N PHE A 15 8.06 26.50 35.27
CA PHE A 15 8.77 25.50 34.46
C PHE A 15 9.95 24.86 35.20
N THR A 16 10.59 25.59 36.11
CA THR A 16 11.77 25.08 36.83
C THR A 16 11.39 23.99 37.84
N ALA A 17 10.22 24.07 38.47
CA ALA A 17 9.74 23.04 39.40
C ALA A 17 9.37 21.70 38.71
N ALA A 18 8.98 21.72 37.44
CA ALA A 18 8.61 20.51 36.70
C ALA A 18 9.82 19.64 36.27
N LEU A 19 11.02 20.23 36.22
CA LEU A 19 12.26 19.52 35.83
C LEU A 19 12.98 18.83 36.99
N ALA A 20 12.57 19.08 38.24
CA ALA A 20 13.18 18.47 39.43
C ALA A 20 12.46 17.19 39.90
N ALA A 21 11.34 16.81 39.27
CA ALA A 21 10.70 15.54 39.56
C ALA A 21 11.53 14.40 38.92
N PRO A 22 11.99 13.39 39.69
CA PRO A 22 12.66 12.23 39.13
C PRO A 22 11.66 11.46 38.28
N LEU A 23 11.68 11.74 36.97
CA LEU A 23 10.97 10.97 35.96
C LEU A 23 11.52 9.54 36.03
N ARG A 24 10.79 8.65 36.71
CA ARG A 24 10.98 7.20 36.62
C ARG A 24 10.57 6.75 35.22
N LEU A 25 11.40 7.04 34.24
CA LEU A 25 11.29 6.49 32.91
C LEU A 25 11.68 5.01 33.01
N PRO A 26 10.81 4.07 32.58
CA PRO A 26 11.21 2.69 32.44
C PRO A 26 12.34 2.63 31.43
N VAL A 27 13.55 2.36 31.92
CA VAL A 27 14.72 2.13 31.07
C VAL A 27 14.43 0.86 30.28
N PRO A 28 14.35 0.90 28.93
CA PRO A 28 14.25 -0.31 28.15
C PRO A 28 15.53 -1.12 28.41
N SER A 29 15.36 -2.30 29.00
CA SER A 29 16.45 -3.24 29.23
C SER A 29 17.00 -3.69 27.88
N VAL A 30 18.03 -2.97 27.42
CA VAL A 30 18.97 -3.47 26.42
C VAL A 30 19.49 -4.78 26.98
N TYR A 31 19.42 -5.87 26.21
CA TYR A 31 19.81 -7.26 26.55
C TYR A 31 18.70 -8.21 27.08
N THR A 32 17.67 -8.47 26.28
CA THR A 32 17.29 -9.86 26.02
C THR A 32 17.26 -10.11 24.51
N ARG A 33 18.35 -10.72 24.08
CA ARG A 33 18.65 -11.21 22.74
C ARG A 33 17.77 -12.41 22.44
N GLY A 34 16.91 -12.30 21.43
CA GLY A 34 16.11 -13.41 20.91
C GLY A 34 14.64 -13.04 20.84
N ASP A 35 14.28 -12.32 19.77
CA ASP A 35 12.99 -12.35 19.08
C ASP A 35 12.88 -11.06 18.26
N PHE A 36 13.58 -11.01 17.12
CA PHE A 36 13.29 -10.04 16.07
C PHE A 36 11.94 -10.40 15.44
N SER A 37 10.88 -10.10 16.17
CA SER A 37 9.54 -9.97 15.62
C SER A 37 9.54 -8.68 14.79
N ASP A 38 9.21 -8.84 13.51
CA ASP A 38 9.22 -7.89 12.39
C ASP A 38 8.21 -6.73 12.54
N LEU A 39 7.92 -6.35 13.78
CA LEU A 39 6.85 -5.49 14.21
C LEU A 39 7.48 -4.28 14.91
N THR A 40 7.73 -3.19 14.19
CA THR A 40 7.58 -1.79 14.71
C THR A 40 8.15 -0.68 13.81
N VAL A 41 8.73 -0.93 12.64
CA VAL A 41 9.15 0.19 11.75
C VAL A 41 7.95 0.84 11.03
N ARG A 42 6.85 0.12 10.79
CA ARG A 42 5.68 0.69 10.11
C ARG A 42 4.67 1.39 11.02
N ASP A 43 4.53 0.96 12.27
CA ASP A 43 3.56 1.58 13.19
C ASP A 43 4.08 2.89 13.79
N THR A 44 5.38 3.03 14.01
CA THR A 44 5.98 4.29 14.46
C THR A 44 5.77 5.44 13.46
N ILE A 45 5.82 5.14 12.15
CA ILE A 45 5.54 6.14 11.10
C ILE A 45 4.06 6.54 11.08
N LYS A 46 3.13 5.61 11.35
CA LYS A 46 1.70 5.93 11.42
C LYS A 46 1.34 6.73 12.67
N THR A 47 1.95 6.45 13.82
CA THR A 47 1.71 7.21 15.05
C THR A 47 2.28 8.63 14.98
N LEU A 48 3.42 8.84 14.31
CA LEU A 48 3.95 10.19 14.09
C LEU A 48 3.02 11.04 13.20
N ASN A 49 2.50 10.47 12.12
CA ASN A 49 1.53 11.15 11.25
C ASN A 49 0.19 11.43 11.96
N GLY A 50 -0.16 10.67 13.00
CA GLY A 50 -1.39 10.86 13.79
C GLY A 50 -1.26 11.99 14.83
N LEU A 51 -0.07 12.16 15.42
CA LEU A 51 0.21 13.23 16.38
C LEU A 51 0.25 14.61 15.73
N GLU A 52 0.74 14.70 14.49
CA GLU A 52 0.78 15.95 13.72
C GLU A 52 -0.62 16.47 13.34
N LYS A 53 -1.65 15.61 13.34
CA LYS A 53 -3.04 16.00 13.05
C LYS A 53 -3.85 16.49 14.25
N ARG A 54 -3.37 16.31 15.49
CA ARG A 54 -4.06 16.80 16.71
C ARG A 54 -3.46 18.07 17.30
N ALA A 55 -2.23 18.43 16.94
CA ALA A 55 -1.70 19.76 17.20
C ALA A 55 -2.25 20.69 16.12
N GLY A 56 -3.18 21.58 16.49
CA GLY A 56 -3.93 22.47 15.61
C GLY A 56 -3.11 23.03 14.45
N GLY A 57 -3.66 22.87 13.25
CA GLY A 57 -3.07 23.32 12.01
C GLY A 57 -2.95 24.83 11.96
N GLU A 58 -1.73 25.31 11.70
CA GLU A 58 -1.46 26.64 11.14
C GLU A 58 -0.11 26.70 10.38
N THR A 59 0.56 25.58 10.13
CA THR A 59 1.91 25.56 9.50
C THR A 59 2.08 24.62 8.31
N SER A 60 1.01 24.07 7.72
CA SER A 60 1.14 23.27 6.48
C SER A 60 1.44 24.12 5.24
N GLU A 61 1.18 25.43 5.29
CA GLU A 61 1.51 26.35 4.20
C GLU A 61 3.01 26.69 4.18
N ALA A 62 3.67 26.75 5.35
CA ALA A 62 5.11 26.96 5.47
C ALA A 62 5.94 25.73 5.01
N ALA A 63 5.44 24.51 5.24
CA ALA A 63 6.13 23.28 4.81
C ALA A 63 6.14 23.10 3.27
N SER A 64 5.14 23.65 2.57
CA SER A 64 5.10 23.66 1.09
C SER A 64 5.83 24.84 0.47
N ALA A 65 6.08 25.92 1.23
CA ALA A 65 6.85 27.09 0.78
C ALA A 65 8.38 26.87 0.81
N SER A 66 8.91 25.98 1.67
CA SER A 66 10.37 25.78 1.78
C SER A 66 11.04 25.09 0.58
N TRP A 67 10.27 24.50 -0.34
CA TRP A 67 10.81 23.82 -1.52
C TRP A 67 11.17 24.78 -2.66
N LYS A 68 10.78 26.06 -2.57
CA LYS A 68 10.95 27.04 -3.65
C LYS A 68 12.26 27.85 -3.58
N SER A 69 13.00 27.78 -2.48
CA SER A 69 14.28 28.50 -2.32
C SER A 69 15.50 27.58 -2.32
N GLY A 70 15.35 26.32 -2.76
CA GLY A 70 16.47 25.39 -2.87
C GLY A 70 17.35 25.76 -4.06
N ASP A 71 18.66 25.81 -3.81
CA ASP A 71 19.71 25.97 -4.83
C ASP A 71 19.38 25.09 -6.06
N PRO A 72 19.39 25.65 -7.30
CA PRO A 72 19.11 24.87 -8.52
C PRO A 72 19.93 23.58 -8.62
N ASP A 73 21.15 23.56 -8.06
CA ASP A 73 21.99 22.36 -8.03
C ASP A 73 21.46 21.27 -7.10
N GLU A 74 20.86 21.63 -5.97
CA GLU A 74 20.19 20.68 -5.09
C GLU A 74 18.91 20.13 -5.72
N GLN A 75 18.15 20.96 -6.43
CA GLN A 75 16.99 20.51 -7.17
C GLN A 75 17.36 19.52 -8.28
N ALA A 76 18.45 19.78 -9.01
CA ALA A 76 18.97 18.88 -10.04
C ALA A 76 19.41 17.54 -9.43
N LYS A 77 20.13 17.55 -8.31
CA LYS A 77 20.53 16.32 -7.58
C LYS A 77 19.33 15.54 -7.07
N ALA A 78 18.33 16.21 -6.50
CA ALA A 78 17.10 15.59 -6.04
C ALA A 78 16.30 14.96 -7.21
N ALA A 79 16.21 15.66 -8.35
CA ALA A 79 15.59 15.16 -9.56
C ALA A 79 16.33 13.92 -10.10
N ALA A 80 17.67 13.96 -10.17
CA ALA A 80 18.48 12.83 -10.58
C ALA A 80 18.31 11.61 -9.65
N LYS A 81 18.25 11.84 -8.33
CA LYS A 81 17.99 10.77 -7.35
C LYS A 81 16.60 10.15 -7.54
N ARG A 82 15.57 10.97 -7.74
CA ARG A 82 14.20 10.50 -8.03
C ARG A 82 14.16 9.71 -9.34
N ALA A 83 14.87 10.16 -10.38
CA ALA A 83 14.95 9.47 -11.66
C ALA A 83 15.62 8.08 -11.51
N ARG A 84 16.72 7.99 -10.77
CA ARG A 84 17.39 6.71 -10.47
C ARG A 84 16.49 5.75 -9.69
N GLN A 85 15.80 6.24 -8.66
CA GLN A 85 14.83 5.44 -7.91
C GLN A 85 13.70 4.93 -8.80
N ALA A 86 13.16 5.79 -9.68
CA ALA A 86 12.13 5.41 -10.63
C ALA A 86 12.63 4.33 -11.61
N ALA A 87 13.87 4.44 -12.10
CA ALA A 87 14.48 3.43 -12.95
C ALA A 87 14.66 2.09 -12.23
N ASN A 88 15.13 2.10 -10.98
CA ASN A 88 15.27 0.90 -10.16
C ASN A 88 13.93 0.22 -9.90
N VAL A 89 12.87 1.00 -9.63
CA VAL A 89 11.51 0.45 -9.47
C VAL A 89 11.00 -0.16 -10.77
N ARG A 90 11.28 0.44 -11.94
CA ARG A 90 10.93 -0.15 -13.24
C ARG A 90 11.65 -1.47 -13.48
N ASN A 91 12.97 -1.52 -13.22
CA ASN A 91 13.78 -2.72 -13.36
C ASN A 91 13.29 -3.82 -12.42
N TYR A 92 13.00 -3.48 -11.16
CA TYR A 92 12.44 -4.42 -10.20
C TYR A 92 11.10 -4.99 -10.68
N ARG A 93 10.19 -4.16 -11.20
CA ARG A 93 8.89 -4.60 -11.76
C ARG A 93 9.05 -5.49 -12.99
N LYS A 94 10.05 -5.21 -13.83
CA LYS A 94 10.35 -6.01 -15.03
C LYS A 94 10.86 -7.39 -14.65
N ASN A 95 11.74 -7.47 -13.65
CA ASN A 95 12.37 -8.71 -13.21
C ASN A 95 11.47 -9.53 -12.26
N ASN A 96 10.49 -8.89 -11.59
CA ASN A 96 9.60 -9.55 -10.63
C ASN A 96 8.11 -9.24 -10.95
N PRO A 97 7.59 -9.72 -12.10
CA PRO A 97 6.23 -9.41 -12.53
C PRO A 97 5.16 -9.98 -11.59
N GLU A 98 5.38 -11.19 -11.05
CA GLU A 98 4.41 -11.86 -10.16
C GLU A 98 4.27 -11.13 -8.82
N GLN A 99 5.39 -10.80 -8.16
CA GLN A 99 5.36 -10.04 -6.90
C GLN A 99 4.74 -8.66 -7.08
N SER A 100 5.02 -8.01 -8.21
CA SER A 100 4.42 -6.71 -8.55
C SER A 100 2.90 -6.83 -8.72
N ALA A 101 2.42 -7.88 -9.39
CA ALA A 101 1.00 -8.14 -9.57
C ALA A 101 0.30 -8.48 -8.25
N GLN A 102 0.93 -9.30 -7.39
CA GLN A 102 0.40 -9.62 -6.06
C GLN A 102 0.31 -8.39 -5.17
N THR A 103 1.35 -7.55 -5.15
CA THR A 103 1.35 -6.29 -4.39
C THR A 103 0.22 -5.36 -4.85
N GLN A 104 0.01 -5.24 -6.17
CA GLN A 104 -1.11 -4.48 -6.70
C GLN A 104 -2.47 -5.08 -6.32
N ARG A 105 -2.64 -6.41 -6.38
CA ARG A 105 -3.88 -7.09 -5.96
C ARG A 105 -4.17 -6.83 -4.49
N LYS A 106 -3.19 -7.05 -3.61
CA LYS A 106 -3.31 -6.78 -2.17
C LYS A 106 -3.68 -5.32 -1.91
N TRP A 107 -3.05 -4.38 -2.62
CA TRP A 107 -3.39 -2.96 -2.48
C TRP A 107 -4.84 -2.66 -2.88
N ARG A 108 -5.35 -3.24 -3.98
CA ARG A 108 -6.75 -3.07 -4.41
C ARG A 108 -7.75 -3.66 -3.43
N ILE A 109 -7.45 -4.83 -2.87
CA ILE A 109 -8.30 -5.49 -1.88
C ILE A 109 -8.36 -4.66 -0.60
N ASN A 110 -7.23 -4.10 -0.17
CA ASN A 110 -7.15 -3.33 1.07
C ASN A 110 -7.61 -1.87 0.93
N ASN A 111 -7.70 -1.34 -0.29
CA ASN A 111 -8.08 0.05 -0.56
C ASN A 111 -9.14 0.13 -1.69
N PRO A 112 -10.32 -0.50 -1.52
CA PRO A 112 -11.33 -0.56 -2.58
C PRO A 112 -11.87 0.83 -2.94
N GLU A 113 -12.10 1.69 -1.95
CA GLU A 113 -12.61 3.06 -2.17
C GLU A 113 -11.66 3.92 -3.00
N GLN A 114 -10.36 3.92 -2.66
CA GLN A 114 -9.35 4.66 -3.43
C GLN A 114 -9.21 4.12 -4.86
N TYR A 115 -9.35 2.80 -5.02
CA TYR A 115 -9.33 2.20 -6.34
C TYR A 115 -10.55 2.64 -7.16
N ASP A 116 -11.75 2.61 -6.58
CA ASP A 116 -12.99 3.03 -7.24
C ASP A 116 -12.99 4.53 -7.58
N GLU A 117 -12.53 5.38 -6.67
CA GLU A 117 -12.34 6.82 -6.94
C GLU A 117 -11.36 7.05 -8.08
N SER A 118 -10.24 6.31 -8.10
CA SER A 118 -9.28 6.40 -9.20
C SER A 118 -9.87 5.96 -10.53
N GLN A 119 -10.73 4.92 -10.53
CA GLN A 119 -11.43 4.45 -11.72
C GLN A 119 -12.46 5.48 -12.21
N ARG A 120 -13.27 6.04 -11.31
CA ARG A 120 -14.25 7.09 -11.62
C ARG A 120 -13.56 8.32 -12.20
N LYS A 121 -12.54 8.85 -11.52
CA LYS A 121 -11.74 9.98 -11.99
C LYS A 121 -11.06 9.71 -13.34
N TRP A 122 -10.71 8.46 -13.62
CA TRP A 122 -10.14 8.08 -14.92
C TRP A 122 -11.20 8.05 -16.03
N LEU A 123 -12.41 7.57 -15.73
CA LEU A 123 -13.55 7.53 -16.65
C LEU A 123 -14.10 8.94 -16.94
N ASP A 124 -14.16 9.80 -15.93
CA ASP A 124 -14.74 11.15 -16.02
C ASP A 124 -13.84 12.14 -16.77
N LYS A 125 -12.58 11.79 -17.06
CA LYS A 125 -11.72 12.63 -17.88
C LYS A 125 -12.26 12.70 -19.32
N PRO A 126 -12.68 13.88 -19.82
CA PRO A 126 -13.08 14.03 -21.21
C PRO A 126 -11.89 13.63 -22.11
N GLY A 127 -12.15 12.77 -23.10
CA GLY A 127 -11.13 12.18 -23.97
C GLY A 127 -10.51 10.86 -23.48
N SER A 128 -10.88 10.33 -22.30
CA SER A 128 -10.40 9.00 -21.86
C SER A 128 -10.95 7.87 -22.76
N LYS A 129 -12.23 7.98 -23.16
CA LYS A 129 -12.92 7.04 -24.06
C LYS A 129 -12.33 7.09 -25.47
N GLU A 130 -12.14 8.29 -26.00
CA GLU A 130 -11.54 8.51 -27.32
C GLU A 130 -10.09 8.02 -27.36
N LYS A 131 -9.28 8.34 -26.34
CA LYS A 131 -7.91 7.80 -26.23
C LYS A 131 -7.89 6.28 -26.09
N LYS A 132 -8.88 5.68 -25.42
CA LYS A 132 -9.05 4.20 -25.36
C LYS A 132 -9.33 3.63 -26.74
N LEU A 133 -10.26 4.23 -27.49
CA LEU A 133 -10.61 3.83 -28.84
C LEU A 133 -9.44 4.02 -29.81
N GLU A 134 -8.72 5.13 -29.72
CA GLU A 134 -7.55 5.41 -30.56
C GLU A 134 -6.39 4.45 -30.25
N ALA A 135 -6.12 4.18 -28.97
CA ALA A 135 -5.13 3.18 -28.57
C ALA A 135 -5.53 1.77 -29.06
N GLN A 136 -6.82 1.44 -29.01
CA GLN A 136 -7.34 0.18 -29.54
C GLN A 136 -7.20 0.11 -31.07
N ARG A 137 -7.51 1.20 -31.80
CA ARG A 137 -7.30 1.32 -33.24
C ARG A 137 -5.82 1.16 -33.59
N LYS A 138 -4.91 1.85 -32.89
CA LYS A 138 -3.45 1.71 -33.06
C LYS A 138 -2.96 0.28 -32.82
N ARG A 139 -3.48 -0.42 -31.80
CA ARG A 139 -3.16 -1.84 -31.57
C ARG A 139 -3.65 -2.74 -32.71
N ARG A 140 -4.87 -2.52 -33.21
CA ARG A 140 -5.41 -3.27 -34.34
C ARG A 140 -4.63 -2.99 -35.63
N ALA A 141 -4.32 -1.73 -35.91
CA ALA A 141 -3.52 -1.32 -37.06
C ALA A 141 -2.10 -1.91 -36.98
N LYS A 142 -1.45 -1.89 -35.81
CA LYS A 142 -0.14 -2.53 -35.62
C LYS A 142 -0.19 -4.05 -35.80
N LYS A 143 -1.28 -4.70 -35.37
CA LYS A 143 -1.49 -6.14 -35.58
C LYS A 143 -1.75 -6.47 -37.06
N ALA A 144 -2.42 -5.59 -37.80
CA ALA A 144 -2.69 -5.76 -39.22
C ALA A 144 -1.49 -5.40 -40.13
N GLY A 145 -0.65 -4.45 -39.71
CA GLY A 145 0.48 -3.95 -40.47
C GLY A 145 1.83 -4.59 -40.13
N THR A 146 1.86 -5.57 -39.23
CA THR A 146 3.00 -6.49 -39.16
C THR A 146 2.71 -7.54 -40.22
N PRO A 147 3.41 -7.59 -41.36
CA PRO A 147 3.31 -8.75 -42.23
C PRO A 147 3.63 -9.93 -41.33
N GLN A 148 2.67 -10.83 -41.12
CA GLN A 148 3.06 -12.18 -40.80
C GLN A 148 3.90 -12.59 -42.00
N GLU A 149 5.23 -12.49 -41.85
CA GLU A 149 6.14 -13.32 -42.61
C GLU A 149 5.50 -14.70 -42.52
N PRO A 150 5.03 -15.26 -43.64
CA PRO A 150 4.36 -16.54 -43.61
C PRO A 150 5.41 -17.51 -43.13
N GLU A 151 5.40 -17.83 -41.83
CA GLU A 151 6.05 -19.03 -41.35
C GLU A 151 5.53 -20.12 -42.28
N GLN A 152 6.45 -20.68 -43.06
CA GLN A 152 6.22 -21.77 -43.98
C GLN A 152 5.76 -22.97 -43.14
N HIS A 153 4.51 -22.96 -42.74
CA HIS A 153 3.80 -24.15 -42.35
C HIS A 153 3.70 -24.97 -43.62
N THR A 154 4.66 -25.88 -43.77
CA THR A 154 4.56 -27.00 -44.67
C THR A 154 3.18 -27.61 -44.48
N PRO A 155 2.33 -27.67 -45.52
CA PRO A 155 1.02 -28.26 -45.41
C PRO A 155 1.23 -29.74 -45.05
N THR A 156 0.93 -30.10 -43.81
CA THR A 156 0.80 -31.50 -43.42
C THR A 156 -0.42 -32.03 -44.16
N PRO A 157 -0.27 -32.96 -45.11
CA PRO A 157 -1.40 -33.49 -45.85
C PRO A 157 -2.18 -34.44 -44.94
N GLY A 158 -3.48 -34.17 -44.76
CA GLY A 158 -4.42 -35.18 -44.27
C GLY A 158 -4.53 -35.31 -42.75
N ALA A 159 -5.00 -34.26 -42.07
CA ALA A 159 -5.74 -34.45 -40.82
C ALA A 159 -7.19 -34.03 -41.07
N SER A 160 -8.05 -35.02 -41.30
CA SER A 160 -9.50 -34.83 -41.20
C SER A 160 -9.82 -34.04 -39.92
N PRO A 161 -10.74 -33.06 -39.96
CA PRO A 161 -11.12 -32.32 -38.78
C PRO A 161 -11.60 -33.33 -37.74
N ALA A 162 -10.90 -33.40 -36.60
CA ALA A 162 -11.29 -34.24 -35.49
C ALA A 162 -12.74 -33.88 -35.11
N PRO A 163 -13.60 -34.88 -34.83
CA PRO A 163 -14.96 -34.63 -34.41
C PRO A 163 -14.96 -33.66 -33.22
N LEU A 164 -15.82 -32.65 -33.30
CA LEU A 164 -16.01 -31.67 -32.23
C LEU A 164 -16.22 -32.42 -30.91
N PRO A 165 -15.51 -32.05 -29.83
CA PRO A 165 -15.74 -32.67 -28.53
C PRO A 165 -17.22 -32.49 -28.14
N PRO A 166 -17.84 -33.52 -27.54
CA PRO A 166 -19.22 -33.42 -27.09
C PRO A 166 -19.39 -32.23 -26.16
N ALA A 167 -20.51 -31.51 -26.32
CA ALA A 167 -20.83 -30.36 -25.49
C ALA A 167 -20.70 -30.72 -24.01
N PRO A 168 -20.02 -29.88 -23.19
CA PRO A 168 -19.88 -30.15 -21.77
C PRO A 168 -21.27 -30.25 -21.13
N ALA A 169 -21.48 -31.32 -20.36
CA ALA A 169 -22.71 -31.53 -19.61
C ALA A 169 -23.03 -30.29 -18.76
N PRO A 170 -24.31 -29.91 -18.61
CA PRO A 170 -24.71 -28.78 -17.78
C PRO A 170 -24.16 -28.99 -16.37
N ALA A 171 -23.40 -28.00 -15.89
CA ALA A 171 -22.81 -28.03 -14.56
C ALA A 171 -23.90 -28.32 -13.53
N SER A 172 -23.75 -29.42 -12.80
CA SER A 172 -24.62 -29.77 -11.69
C SER A 172 -24.64 -28.58 -10.72
N ARG A 173 -25.85 -28.09 -10.41
CA ARG A 173 -26.06 -27.02 -9.43
C ARG A 173 -25.32 -27.39 -8.16
N ALA A 174 -24.30 -26.60 -7.81
CA ALA A 174 -23.59 -26.72 -6.55
C ALA A 174 -24.62 -26.70 -5.42
N ALA A 175 -24.58 -27.72 -4.57
CA ALA A 175 -25.41 -27.80 -3.38
C ALA A 175 -25.24 -26.52 -2.55
N ALA A 176 -26.35 -25.94 -2.11
CA ALA A 176 -26.36 -24.72 -1.33
C ALA A 176 -25.43 -24.89 -0.11
N SER A 177 -24.50 -23.95 0.06
CA SER A 177 -23.60 -23.93 1.20
C SER A 177 -24.41 -23.96 2.51
N PRO A 178 -24.01 -24.78 3.50
CA PRO A 178 -24.69 -24.84 4.78
C PRO A 178 -24.67 -23.47 5.47
N PRO A 179 -25.69 -23.14 6.27
CA PRO A 179 -25.75 -21.87 6.97
C PRO A 179 -24.55 -21.72 7.93
N PRO A 180 -24.05 -20.48 8.11
CA PRO A 180 -22.94 -20.22 9.03
C PRO A 180 -23.32 -20.65 10.44
N ARG A 181 -22.40 -21.36 11.12
CA ARG A 181 -22.59 -21.78 12.50
C ARG A 181 -22.57 -20.57 13.44
N PRO A 182 -23.36 -20.57 14.52
CA PRO A 182 -23.29 -19.52 15.54
C PRO A 182 -21.91 -19.51 16.19
N LEU A 183 -21.35 -18.30 16.39
CA LEU A 183 -20.05 -18.10 17.02
C LEU A 183 -20.10 -18.59 18.47
N THR A 184 -19.17 -19.46 18.83
CA THR A 184 -19.05 -19.93 20.21
C THR A 184 -18.27 -18.90 21.05
N PRO A 185 -18.43 -18.86 22.39
CA PRO A 185 -17.69 -17.94 23.25
C PRO A 185 -16.17 -18.00 23.09
N VAL A 186 -15.64 -19.16 22.69
CA VAL A 186 -14.22 -19.39 22.41
C VAL A 186 -13.78 -18.63 21.17
N ASP A 187 -14.58 -18.63 20.10
CA ASP A 187 -14.29 -17.89 18.86
C ASP A 187 -14.27 -16.38 19.10
N VAL A 188 -15.14 -15.88 19.99
CA VAL A 188 -15.17 -14.47 20.39
C VAL A 188 -13.90 -14.07 21.16
N ALA A 189 -13.39 -14.95 22.02
CA ALA A 189 -12.17 -14.71 22.80
C ALA A 189 -10.90 -14.72 21.94
N VAL A 190 -10.85 -15.55 20.89
CA VAL A 190 -9.76 -15.56 19.91
C VAL A 190 -9.80 -14.31 19.02
N HIS A 191 -10.99 -13.92 18.55
CA HIS A 191 -11.14 -12.71 17.74
C HIS A 191 -10.81 -11.41 18.49
N ARG A 192 -11.00 -11.38 19.81
CA ARG A 192 -10.63 -10.24 20.67
C ARG A 192 -9.15 -10.23 21.08
N GLY A 193 -8.36 -11.21 20.63
CA GLY A 193 -6.92 -11.29 20.97
C GLY A 193 -6.65 -11.62 22.44
N THR A 194 -7.67 -12.05 23.20
CA THR A 194 -7.58 -12.32 24.64
C THR A 194 -7.13 -13.75 24.95
N ALA A 195 -7.22 -14.66 23.99
CA ALA A 195 -6.79 -16.06 24.16
C ALA A 195 -5.79 -16.43 23.06
N ASN A 196 -4.58 -16.81 23.47
CA ASN A 196 -3.55 -17.32 22.59
C ASN A 196 -3.65 -18.85 22.57
N PRO A 197 -4.14 -19.49 21.49
CA PRO A 197 -4.46 -20.92 21.49
C PRO A 197 -3.23 -21.84 21.59
N GLY A 198 -2.02 -21.29 21.51
CA GLY A 198 -0.77 -22.06 21.51
C GLY A 198 -0.17 -22.41 22.88
N LEU A 199 -0.75 -21.97 24.00
CA LEU A 199 -0.10 -22.08 25.31
C LEU A 199 -0.73 -23.10 26.29
N ILE A 200 -1.80 -23.79 25.90
CA ILE A 200 -2.43 -24.82 26.74
C ILE A 200 -2.13 -26.18 26.12
N GLY A 201 -0.91 -26.66 26.32
CA GLY A 201 -0.50 -28.03 26.01
C GLY A 201 0.54 -28.49 27.02
N PRO A 202 0.46 -29.72 27.56
CA PRO A 202 1.41 -30.21 28.55
C PRO A 202 2.80 -30.33 27.91
N ARG A 203 3.77 -29.58 28.43
CA ARG A 203 5.19 -29.81 28.15
C ARG A 203 5.55 -31.19 28.72
N ARG A 204 5.87 -32.15 27.85
CA ARG A 204 6.62 -33.36 28.21
C ARG A 204 8.11 -33.06 28.14
#